data_AF-A0AAW0A5S5-F1
#
_entry.id   AF-A0AAW0A5S5-F1
#
_cell.length_a   1.000
_cell.length_b   1.000
_cell.length_c   1.000
_cell.angle_alpha   90.00
_cell.angle_beta   90.00
_cell.angle_gamma   90.00
#
_symmetry.space_group_name_H-M   'P 1'
#
loop_
_entity.id
_entity.type
_entity.pdbx_description
1 polymer ?
#
loop_
_entity_poly.entity_id
_entity_poly.type
_entity_poly.pdbx_seq_one_letter_code
_entity_poly.pdbx_strand_id
1 'polypeptide(L)'
;MDILYGLKRDKHCYQDIGSIATTAGRALAWPNIYQHRVTPFHLLDAKKPGHRKILAIFLVDPSIEPIPSATNIPPQQKDWIVDALMDGQTDPQSLLSRLPPEVLNLIVENLDTVMKRAEAEQYRLELMQERTGFIKNQADEYSYVFNMCEH
;
A
#
# COMPACT_ATOMS: atom_id res chain seq x y z
N MET A 1 -24.46 -5.31 38.61
CA MET A 1 -23.03 -5.10 38.38
C MET A 1 -22.91 -4.47 37.03
N ASP A 2 -22.70 -3.16 37.00
CA ASP A 2 -22.50 -2.43 35.75
C ASP A 2 -21.12 -2.81 35.20
N ILE A 3 -21.10 -3.31 33.96
CA ILE A 3 -19.88 -3.79 33.33
C ILE A 3 -19.11 -2.57 32.83
N LEU A 4 -18.08 -2.16 33.58
CA LEU A 4 -17.16 -1.12 33.14
C LEU A 4 -16.46 -1.59 31.85
N TYR A 5 -16.65 -0.86 30.74
CA TYR A 5 -16.13 -1.15 29.39
C TYR A 5 -16.66 -2.40 28.66
N GLY A 6 -17.71 -3.06 29.18
CA GLY A 6 -18.34 -4.20 28.48
C GLY A 6 -17.53 -5.50 28.44
N LEU A 7 -16.39 -5.57 29.15
CA LEU A 7 -15.53 -6.75 29.21
C LEU A 7 -16.10 -7.84 30.14
N LYS A 8 -15.98 -9.11 29.75
CA LYS A 8 -16.48 -10.26 30.52
C LYS A 8 -15.38 -11.31 30.70
N ARG A 9 -15.42 -12.05 31.82
CA ARG A 9 -14.56 -13.21 32.08
C ARG A 9 -14.72 -14.23 30.95
N ASP A 10 -13.62 -14.84 30.52
CA ASP A 10 -13.55 -15.86 29.46
C ASP A 10 -14.11 -15.39 28.10
N LYS A 11 -14.08 -14.08 27.84
CA LYS A 11 -14.37 -13.47 26.54
C LYS A 11 -13.13 -12.76 26.01
N HIS A 12 -13.11 -12.52 24.70
CA HIS A 12 -12.02 -11.79 24.06
C HIS A 12 -11.84 -10.39 24.68
N CYS A 13 -10.58 -9.98 24.85
CA CYS A 13 -10.20 -8.70 25.45
C CYS A 13 -10.20 -7.55 24.43
N TYR A 14 -11.25 -7.44 23.61
CA TYR A 14 -11.45 -6.30 22.73
C TYR A 14 -12.87 -5.75 22.89
N GLN A 15 -13.04 -4.48 22.52
CA GLN A 15 -14.35 -3.82 22.44
C GLN A 15 -14.73 -3.65 20.97
N ASP A 16 -15.91 -4.14 20.59
CA ASP A 16 -16.49 -3.83 19.28
C ASP A 16 -17.03 -2.40 19.29
N ILE A 17 -16.42 -1.54 18.48
CA ILE A 17 -16.78 -0.12 18.34
C ILE A 17 -17.79 0.13 17.21
N GLY A 18 -18.19 -0.92 16.48
CA GLY A 18 -19.18 -0.88 15.42
C GLY A 18 -18.60 -0.90 14.01
N SER A 19 -19.40 -0.46 13.03
CA SER A 19 -19.04 -0.50 11.61
C SER A 19 -19.53 0.73 10.87
N ILE A 20 -18.87 1.03 9.75
CA ILE A 20 -19.24 2.15 8.88
C ILE A 20 -19.24 1.72 7.41
N ALA A 21 -20.26 2.15 6.67
CA ALA A 21 -20.34 1.90 5.24
C ALA A 21 -19.25 2.69 4.48
N THR A 22 -18.61 2.07 3.51
CA THR A 22 -17.61 2.70 2.62
C THR A 22 -18.27 3.22 1.35
N THR A 23 -19.10 4.26 1.49
CA THR A 23 -19.81 4.89 0.37
C THR A 23 -18.90 5.83 -0.44
N ALA A 24 -19.21 6.04 -1.71
CA ALA A 24 -18.49 7.01 -2.53
C ALA A 24 -18.49 8.41 -1.90
N GLY A 25 -17.36 9.13 -2.03
CA GLY A 25 -17.19 10.48 -1.47
C GLY A 25 -16.96 10.54 0.04
N ARG A 26 -16.86 9.41 0.74
CA ARG A 26 -16.59 9.37 2.18
C ARG A 26 -15.09 9.24 2.45
N ALA A 27 -14.57 10.16 3.27
CA ALA A 27 -13.26 10.04 3.90
C ALA A 27 -13.42 9.50 5.32
N LEU A 28 -12.52 8.59 5.72
CA LEU A 28 -12.48 7.98 7.04
C LEU A 28 -11.04 8.13 7.57
N ALA A 29 -10.89 8.54 8.82
CA ALA A 29 -9.60 8.68 9.48
C ALA A 29 -9.68 8.10 10.90
N TRP A 30 -8.76 7.21 11.23
CA TRP A 30 -8.65 6.56 12.54
C TRP A 30 -7.19 6.15 12.78
N PRO A 31 -6.76 6.00 14.05
CA PRO A 31 -5.39 5.58 14.34
C PRO A 31 -5.18 4.09 14.00
N ASN A 32 -3.98 3.75 13.51
CA ASN A 32 -3.61 2.37 13.14
C ASN A 32 -3.57 1.39 14.33
N ILE A 33 -3.72 1.88 15.56
CA ILE A 33 -3.82 1.04 16.77
C ILE A 33 -5.15 0.27 16.84
N TYR A 34 -6.17 0.68 16.10
CA TYR A 34 -7.45 -0.02 16.06
C TYR A 34 -7.41 -1.17 15.06
N GLN A 35 -7.76 -2.35 15.55
CA GLN A 35 -8.07 -3.48 14.69
C GLN A 35 -9.30 -3.15 13.86
N HIS A 36 -9.21 -3.38 12.56
CA HIS A 36 -10.30 -3.17 11.63
C HIS A 36 -10.28 -4.24 10.54
N ARG A 37 -11.45 -4.52 9.99
CA ARG A 37 -11.62 -5.43 8.87
C ARG A 37 -12.46 -4.77 7.79
N VAL A 38 -12.15 -5.06 6.54
CA VAL A 38 -13.02 -4.72 5.42
C VAL A 38 -13.83 -5.94 5.05
N THR A 39 -15.16 -5.87 5.20
CA THR A 39 -16.03 -6.99 4.84
C THR A 39 -16.05 -7.24 3.32
N PRO A 40 -16.23 -8.49 2.88
CA PRO A 40 -16.46 -8.79 1.47
C PRO A 40 -17.66 -8.01 0.93
N PHE A 41 -17.61 -7.62 -0.34
CA PHE A 41 -18.71 -6.96 -1.03
C PHE A 41 -18.98 -7.65 -2.37
N HIS A 42 -20.19 -7.48 -2.87
CA HIS A 42 -20.60 -7.95 -4.19
C HIS A 42 -21.50 -6.90 -4.83
N LEU A 43 -21.61 -6.95 -6.15
CA LEU A 43 -22.57 -6.13 -6.87
C LEU A 43 -23.98 -6.65 -6.60
N LEU A 44 -24.92 -5.73 -6.39
CA LEU A 44 -26.35 -6.09 -6.29
C LEU A 44 -26.84 -6.81 -7.54
N ASP A 45 -26.30 -6.42 -8.70
CA ASP A 45 -26.50 -7.10 -9.98
C ASP A 45 -25.15 -7.49 -10.55
N ALA A 46 -24.83 -8.79 -10.47
CA ALA A 46 -23.56 -9.34 -10.95
C ALA A 46 -23.38 -9.24 -12.48
N LYS A 47 -24.45 -8.93 -13.25
CA LYS A 47 -24.37 -8.74 -14.71
C LYS A 47 -23.94 -7.34 -15.10
N LYS A 48 -23.93 -6.38 -14.15
CA LYS A 48 -23.52 -5.00 -14.41
C LYS A 48 -22.05 -4.83 -14.02
N PRO A 49 -21.30 -3.96 -14.72
CA PRO A 49 -19.96 -3.60 -14.29
C PRO A 49 -20.01 -2.83 -12.98
N GLY A 50 -19.05 -3.07 -12.09
CA GLY A 50 -18.91 -2.30 -10.87
C GLY A 50 -17.63 -2.65 -10.13
N HIS A 51 -17.09 -1.68 -9.41
CA HIS A 51 -15.86 -1.81 -8.63
C HIS A 51 -15.91 -0.87 -7.42
N ARG A 52 -15.08 -1.16 -6.41
CA ARG A 52 -14.80 -0.25 -5.31
C ARG A 52 -13.36 0.23 -5.41
N LYS A 53 -13.16 1.55 -5.43
CA LYS A 53 -11.85 2.19 -5.38
C LYS A 53 -11.69 2.87 -4.02
N ILE A 54 -10.51 2.70 -3.43
CA ILE A 54 -10.14 3.29 -2.14
C ILE A 54 -8.77 3.93 -2.32
N LEU A 55 -8.61 5.13 -1.79
CA LEU A 55 -7.30 5.76 -1.59
C LEU A 55 -7.00 5.72 -0.10
N ALA A 56 -5.93 5.04 0.29
CA ALA A 56 -5.46 4.98 1.67
C ALA A 56 -4.22 5.86 1.83
N ILE A 57 -4.20 6.67 2.88
CA ILE A 57 -3.06 7.51 3.25
C ILE A 57 -2.64 7.11 4.65
N PHE A 58 -1.36 6.80 4.83
CA PHE A 58 -0.78 6.49 6.13
C PHE A 58 0.02 7.69 6.62
N LEU A 59 -0.28 8.14 7.83
CA LEU A 59 0.51 9.16 8.52
C LEU A 59 1.61 8.47 9.32
N VAL A 60 2.85 8.88 9.10
CA VAL A 60 4.02 8.43 9.86
C VAL A 60 4.32 9.44 10.98
N ASP A 61 4.87 8.95 12.08
CA ASP A 61 5.26 9.78 13.22
C ASP A 61 6.41 10.72 12.81
N PRO A 62 6.21 12.06 12.83
CA PRO A 62 7.23 13.00 12.40
C PRO A 62 8.40 13.12 13.39
N SER A 63 8.30 12.56 14.59
CA SER A 63 9.37 12.59 15.60
C SER A 63 10.43 11.53 15.41
N ILE A 64 10.21 10.56 14.52
CA ILE A 64 11.14 9.46 14.24
C ILE A 64 12.02 9.84 13.05
N GLU A 65 13.23 10.32 13.32
CA GLU A 65 14.21 10.63 12.28
C GLU A 65 15.19 9.46 12.05
N PRO A 66 15.64 9.21 10.80
CA PRO A 66 15.24 9.91 9.57
C PRO A 66 13.94 9.35 8.97
N ILE A 67 13.11 10.21 8.38
CA ILE A 67 11.90 9.79 7.65
C ILE A 67 12.26 9.57 6.18
N PRO A 68 12.19 8.32 5.67
CA PRO A 68 12.33 8.07 4.24
C PRO A 68 11.19 8.77 3.48
N SER A 69 11.52 9.56 2.46
CA SER A 69 10.54 10.32 1.68
C SER A 69 11.01 10.51 0.23
N ALA A 70 10.16 11.09 -0.60
CA ALA A 70 10.54 11.44 -1.98
C ALA A 70 11.66 12.51 -2.05
N THR A 71 12.04 13.14 -0.94
CA THR A 71 13.19 14.05 -0.89
C THR A 71 14.53 13.29 -0.97
N ASN A 72 14.61 12.09 -0.39
CA ASN A 72 15.86 11.30 -0.33
C ASN A 72 15.79 9.95 -1.04
N ILE A 73 14.59 9.44 -1.32
CA ILE A 73 14.38 8.21 -2.09
C ILE A 73 14.00 8.58 -3.53
N PRO A 74 14.83 8.23 -4.53
CA PRO A 74 14.52 8.50 -5.93
C PRO A 74 13.36 7.61 -6.44
N PRO A 75 12.78 7.93 -7.60
CA PRO A 75 11.82 7.05 -8.26
C PRO A 75 12.38 5.63 -8.42
N GLN A 76 11.58 4.63 -8.02
CA GLN A 76 11.98 3.22 -8.05
C GLN A 76 11.44 2.47 -9.28
N GLN A 77 10.54 3.09 -10.06
CA GLN A 77 9.92 2.45 -11.21
C GLN A 77 10.87 2.51 -12.41
N LYS A 78 11.28 1.35 -12.92
CA LYS A 78 12.23 1.26 -14.04
C LYS A 78 11.77 2.05 -15.26
N ASP A 79 10.51 1.90 -15.64
CA ASP A 79 9.95 2.54 -16.84
C ASP A 79 10.02 4.07 -16.76
N TRP A 80 9.84 4.66 -15.57
CA TRP A 80 9.95 6.11 -15.39
C TRP A 80 11.38 6.62 -15.60
N ILE A 81 12.39 5.84 -15.20
CA ILE A 81 13.78 6.21 -15.47
C ILE A 81 14.08 6.08 -16.96
N VAL A 82 13.57 5.03 -17.62
CA VAL A 82 13.71 4.88 -19.07
C VAL A 82 13.11 6.07 -19.79
N ASP A 83 11.87 6.44 -19.47
CA ASP A 83 11.19 7.59 -20.08
C ASP A 83 12.00 8.88 -19.86
N ALA A 84 12.49 9.12 -18.64
CA ALA A 84 13.31 10.30 -18.35
C ALA A 84 14.64 10.33 -19.12
N LEU A 85 15.28 9.17 -19.32
CA LEU A 85 16.51 9.06 -20.11
C LEU A 85 16.25 9.30 -21.60
N MET A 86 15.14 8.78 -22.13
CA MET A 86 14.74 8.99 -23.52
C MET A 86 14.35 10.46 -23.78
N ASP A 87 13.56 11.05 -22.89
CA ASP A 87 13.21 12.47 -22.95
C ASP A 87 14.48 13.33 -22.97
N GLY A 88 15.42 13.04 -22.05
CA GLY A 88 16.70 13.73 -21.99
C GLY A 88 17.60 13.47 -23.21
N GLN A 89 17.45 12.36 -23.91
CA GLN A 89 18.19 12.14 -25.17
C GLN A 89 17.63 13.00 -26.31
N THR A 90 16.32 13.20 -26.33
CA THR A 90 15.66 14.02 -27.37
C THR A 90 15.81 15.52 -27.13
N ASP A 91 16.10 15.95 -25.90
CA ASP A 91 16.35 17.34 -25.55
C ASP A 91 17.75 17.82 -25.99
N PRO A 92 17.87 18.75 -26.96
CA PRO A 92 19.17 19.26 -27.41
C PRO A 92 20.00 19.99 -26.35
N GLN A 93 19.37 20.44 -25.25
CA GLN A 93 20.07 21.10 -24.14
C GLN A 93 20.60 20.12 -23.09
N SER A 94 20.13 18.88 -23.11
CA SER A 94 20.56 17.84 -22.18
C SER A 94 21.90 17.25 -22.58
N LEU A 95 22.71 16.87 -21.59
CA LEU A 95 23.96 16.15 -21.81
C LEU A 95 23.72 14.74 -22.37
N LEU A 96 22.53 14.17 -22.14
CA LEU A 96 22.16 12.84 -22.64
C LEU A 96 21.98 12.81 -24.16
N SER A 97 21.67 13.96 -24.79
CA SER A 97 21.61 14.08 -26.26
C SER A 97 22.97 13.81 -26.95
N ARG A 98 24.07 13.89 -26.20
CA ARG A 98 25.43 13.61 -26.69
C ARG A 98 25.79 12.13 -26.60
N LEU A 99 24.96 11.32 -25.95
CA LEU A 99 25.21 9.90 -25.76
C LEU A 99 24.54 9.09 -26.88
N PRO A 100 25.26 8.12 -27.49
CA PRO A 100 24.64 7.15 -28.38
C PRO A 100 23.54 6.36 -27.67
N PRO A 101 22.46 5.97 -28.36
CA PRO A 101 21.38 5.16 -27.79
C PRO A 101 21.85 3.87 -27.13
N GLU A 102 22.91 3.25 -27.64
CA GLU A 102 23.49 2.02 -27.11
C GLU A 102 24.03 2.21 -25.69
N VAL A 103 24.61 3.39 -25.40
CA VAL A 103 25.12 3.72 -24.06
C VAL A 103 23.97 3.90 -23.08
N LEU A 104 22.87 4.53 -23.51
CA LEU A 104 21.68 4.68 -22.66
C LEU A 104 21.03 3.32 -22.36
N ASN A 105 20.96 2.43 -23.36
CA ASN A 105 20.46 1.08 -23.15
C ASN A 105 21.33 0.32 -22.14
N LEU A 106 22.65 0.42 -22.24
CA LEU A 106 23.57 -0.16 -21.25
C LEU A 106 23.34 0.42 -19.85
N ILE A 107 23.11 1.73 -19.72
CA ILE A 107 22.77 2.34 -18.43
C ILE A 107 21.49 1.69 -17.89
N VAL A 108 20.42 1.65 -18.68
CA VAL A 108 19.13 1.06 -18.28
C VAL A 108 19.24 -0.41 -17.89
N GLU A 109 20.09 -1.18 -18.57
CA GLU A 109 20.33 -2.60 -18.27
C GLU A 109 21.06 -2.80 -16.94
N ASN A 110 21.95 -1.87 -16.56
CA ASN A 110 22.78 -1.95 -15.35
C ASN A 110 22.22 -1.13 -14.17
N LEU A 111 20.98 -0.63 -14.25
CA LEU A 111 20.30 0.02 -13.12
C LEU A 111 19.77 -1.04 -12.14
N ASP A 112 20.54 -1.30 -11.08
CA ASP A 112 20.17 -2.22 -9.98
C ASP A 112 19.21 -1.60 -8.95
N THR A 113 19.01 -0.28 -8.99
CA THR A 113 18.24 0.47 -7.98
C THR A 113 16.75 0.58 -8.29
N VAL A 114 16.30 0.02 -9.42
CA VAL A 114 14.92 0.13 -9.90
C VAL A 114 14.25 -1.21 -10.04
N MET A 115 12.94 -1.19 -9.81
CA MET A 115 12.08 -2.35 -9.84
C MET A 115 11.25 -2.36 -11.13
N LYS A 116 11.18 -3.53 -11.77
CA LYS A 116 10.24 -3.72 -12.89
C LYS A 116 8.81 -3.82 -12.35
N ARG A 117 7.81 -3.48 -13.17
CA ARG A 117 6.40 -3.59 -12.75
C ARG A 117 6.01 -4.98 -12.25
N ALA A 118 6.43 -6.03 -12.96
CA ALA A 118 6.13 -7.41 -12.57
C ALA A 118 6.76 -7.78 -11.22
N GLU A 119 7.96 -7.28 -10.94
CA GLU A 119 8.66 -7.47 -9.66
C GLU A 119 7.95 -6.72 -8.53
N ALA A 120 7.52 -5.49 -8.77
CA ALA A 120 6.73 -4.72 -7.80
C ALA A 120 5.37 -5.38 -7.49
N GLU A 121 4.73 -5.95 -8.51
CA GLU A 121 3.50 -6.71 -8.33
C GLU A 121 3.73 -7.98 -7.52
N GLN A 122 4.86 -8.66 -7.71
CA GLN A 122 5.24 -9.84 -6.93
C GLN A 122 5.53 -9.48 -5.46
N TYR A 123 6.34 -8.46 -5.19
CA TYR A 123 6.59 -7.96 -3.83
C TYR A 123 5.30 -7.54 -3.12
N ARG A 124 4.36 -6.92 -3.86
CA ARG A 124 3.04 -6.59 -3.32
C ARG A 124 2.27 -7.83 -2.87
N LEU A 125 2.31 -8.91 -3.65
CA LEU A 125 1.64 -10.16 -3.29
C LEU A 125 2.30 -10.82 -2.07
N GLU A 126 3.63 -10.80 -2.00
CA GLU A 126 4.38 -11.30 -0.83
C GLU A 126 4.04 -10.50 0.43
N LEU A 127 4.03 -9.17 0.35
CA LEU A 127 3.63 -8.30 1.45
C LEU A 127 2.20 -8.60 1.94
N MET A 128 1.25 -8.80 1.00
CA MET A 128 -0.12 -9.18 1.32
C MET A 128 -0.18 -10.55 2.01
N GLN A 129 0.63 -11.52 1.58
CA GLN A 129 0.71 -12.84 2.19
C GLN A 129 1.31 -12.80 3.59
N GLU A 130 2.42 -12.08 3.78
CA GLU A 130 3.07 -11.89 5.09
C GLU A 130 2.11 -11.26 6.09
N ARG A 131 1.41 -10.19 5.67
CA ARG A 131 0.38 -9.53 6.48
C ARG A 131 -0.77 -10.49 6.80
N THR A 132 -1.24 -11.27 5.83
CA THR A 132 -2.26 -12.29 6.04
C THR A 132 -1.80 -13.40 7.00
N GLY A 133 -0.53 -13.77 6.98
CA GLY A 133 0.08 -14.76 7.87
C GLY A 133 0.19 -14.25 9.31
N PHE A 134 0.68 -13.02 9.48
CA PHE A 134 0.76 -12.35 10.79
C PHE A 134 -0.61 -12.27 11.46
N ILE A 135 -1.64 -11.96 10.67
CA ILE A 135 -3.03 -11.96 11.09
C ILE A 135 -3.48 -13.31 11.64
N LYS A 136 -3.21 -14.43 10.97
CA LYS A 136 -3.72 -15.74 11.41
C LYS A 136 -3.19 -16.10 12.80
N ASN A 137 -1.91 -15.84 13.04
CA ASN A 137 -1.29 -16.07 14.35
C ASN A 137 -1.86 -15.14 15.42
N GLN A 138 -2.17 -13.88 15.07
CA GLN A 138 -2.77 -12.92 16.00
C GLN A 138 -4.28 -13.14 16.18
N ALA A 139 -5.00 -13.73 15.22
CA ALA A 139 -6.45 -13.97 15.28
C ALA A 139 -6.82 -15.08 16.28
N ASP A 140 -5.93 -16.04 16.53
CA ASP A 140 -6.12 -17.04 17.58
C ASP A 140 -6.03 -16.42 18.99
N GLU A 141 -5.37 -15.26 19.14
CA GLU A 141 -5.20 -14.54 20.41
C GLU A 141 -6.13 -13.30 20.52
N TYR A 142 -6.40 -12.62 19.39
CA TYR A 142 -7.15 -11.37 19.26
C TYR A 142 -8.11 -11.37 18.05
N SER A 143 -8.80 -12.47 17.76
CA SER A 143 -10.11 -12.59 17.08
C SER A 143 -10.42 -11.97 15.70
N TYR A 144 -9.59 -11.13 15.06
CA TYR A 144 -9.91 -10.58 13.73
C TYR A 144 -8.74 -10.43 12.77
N VAL A 145 -9.10 -10.47 11.49
CA VAL A 145 -8.20 -10.25 10.35
C VAL A 145 -7.89 -8.76 10.19
N PHE A 146 -6.66 -8.35 10.50
CA PHE A 146 -6.14 -6.98 10.34
C PHE A 146 -5.76 -6.68 8.89
N ASN A 147 -6.61 -5.98 8.14
CA ASN A 147 -6.31 -5.62 6.75
C ASN A 147 -6.09 -4.13 6.61
N MET A 148 -4.95 -3.70 6.05
CA MET A 148 -4.68 -2.31 5.69
C MET A 148 -5.38 -1.91 4.39
N CYS A 149 -6.70 -2.11 4.33
CA CYS A 149 -7.54 -1.99 3.13
C CYS A 149 -7.24 -3.00 2.00
N GLU A 150 -6.44 -4.02 2.30
CA GLU A 150 -6.06 -5.08 1.36
C GLU A 150 -7.21 -6.08 1.17
N HIS A 151 -7.39 -6.55 -0.07
CA HIS A 151 -8.40 -7.50 -0.54
C HIS A 151 -7.76 -8.65 -1.30
#